data_AF-A0A925WHJ0-F1
#
_entry.id   AF-A0A925WHJ0-F1
#
_cell.length_a   1.000
_cell.length_b   1.000
_cell.length_c   1.000
_cell.angle_alpha   90.00
_cell.angle_beta   90.00
_cell.angle_gamma   90.00
#
_symmetry.space_group_name_H-M   'P 1'
#
loop_
_entity.id
_entity.type
_entity.pdbx_description
1 polymer ?
#
loop_
_entity_poly.entity_id
_entity_poly.type
_entity_poly.pdbx_seq_one_letter_code
_entity_poly.pdbx_strand_id
1 'polypeptide(L)'
;SPPSANRALPLRSYITAIWVLGGMICLYWVFKQKDPRIMAAWCVATLIVMAFSLIVVISNYDQQSLRVRRKIPANPGQRALAFLFYNGAAGGITWILLITVVTVTATASLMSWMPVWRPGTSGPDMAEFNSMVGATVLYALAYALTALFIHRQFLSRRAPKLAGIFCILLPAIWALVPNIVLFFSNRLSFRAMEASQLGNVFNVFIVKDPGQRFAHLICATAWVALMVILNARWFFRQVREFRPLTKYTAPEPTPAAIPPVIPTSTGVAGS
;
A
#
# COMPACT_ATOMS: atom_id res chain seq x y z
N SER A 1 -12.91 -6.12 -16.71
CA SER A 1 -13.07 -4.66 -16.89
C SER A 1 -12.90 -3.96 -15.54
N PRO A 2 -12.29 -2.76 -15.47
CA PRO A 2 -12.12 -2.03 -14.22
C PRO A 2 -13.47 -1.59 -13.63
N PRO A 3 -13.62 -1.51 -12.28
CA PRO A 3 -14.86 -1.11 -11.64
C PRO A 3 -15.36 0.27 -12.11
N SER A 4 -16.65 0.39 -12.36
CA SER A 4 -17.30 1.64 -12.81
C SER A 4 -17.37 2.71 -11.72
N ALA A 5 -17.22 2.31 -10.44
CA ALA A 5 -17.27 3.17 -9.27
C ALA A 5 -15.97 3.15 -8.45
N ASN A 6 -15.67 4.27 -7.79
CA ASN A 6 -14.55 4.38 -6.87
C ASN A 6 -14.92 3.75 -5.52
N ARG A 7 -14.51 2.49 -5.30
CA ARG A 7 -14.81 1.74 -4.08
C ARG A 7 -13.78 2.01 -2.98
N ALA A 8 -12.57 2.41 -3.36
CA ALA A 8 -11.50 2.71 -2.42
C ALA A 8 -11.74 3.99 -1.62
N LEU A 9 -12.34 5.02 -2.22
CA LEU A 9 -12.56 6.31 -1.56
C LEU A 9 -13.35 6.21 -0.24
N PRO A 10 -14.57 5.64 -0.20
CA PRO A 10 -15.32 5.54 1.05
C PRO A 10 -14.58 4.69 2.09
N LEU A 11 -14.01 3.55 1.66
CA LEU A 11 -13.31 2.64 2.56
C LEU A 11 -12.06 3.27 3.18
N ARG A 12 -11.17 3.85 2.37
CA ARG A 12 -9.93 4.49 2.86
C ARG A 12 -10.23 5.70 3.72
N SER A 13 -11.25 6.49 3.39
CA SER A 13 -11.67 7.63 4.20
C SER A 13 -12.16 7.17 5.58
N TYR A 14 -13.01 6.13 5.62
CA TYR A 14 -13.50 5.54 6.86
C TYR A 14 -12.36 5.00 7.74
N ILE A 15 -11.46 4.20 7.16
CA ILE A 15 -10.31 3.65 7.91
C ILE A 15 -9.41 4.77 8.42
N THR A 16 -9.14 5.80 7.60
CA THR A 16 -8.32 6.95 8.00
C THR A 16 -8.97 7.71 9.16
N ALA A 17 -10.28 7.93 9.13
CA ALA A 17 -11.00 8.61 10.21
C ALA A 17 -10.92 7.83 11.53
N ILE A 18 -11.16 6.51 11.49
CA ILE A 18 -11.03 5.65 12.67
C ILE A 18 -9.59 5.61 13.18
N TRP A 19 -8.61 5.56 12.27
CA TRP A 19 -7.20 5.57 12.62
C TRP A 19 -6.80 6.84 13.36
N VAL A 20 -7.25 8.02 12.89
CA VAL A 20 -7.03 9.32 13.57
C VAL A 20 -7.71 9.34 14.93
N LEU A 21 -8.99 8.95 15.02
CA LEU A 21 -9.73 8.91 16.29
C LEU A 21 -9.08 7.98 17.31
N GLY A 22 -8.69 6.78 16.89
CA GLY A 22 -7.99 5.81 17.73
C GLY A 22 -6.65 6.34 18.23
N GLY A 23 -5.89 7.02 17.36
CA GLY A 23 -4.63 7.65 17.74
C GLY A 23 -4.81 8.76 18.77
N MET A 24 -5.81 9.63 18.59
CA MET A 24 -6.14 10.69 19.55
C MET A 24 -6.59 10.14 20.90
N ILE A 25 -7.40 9.08 20.92
CA ILE A 25 -7.84 8.42 22.16
C ILE A 25 -6.64 7.83 22.90
N CYS A 26 -5.76 7.12 22.20
CA CYS A 26 -4.56 6.54 22.81
C CYS A 26 -3.62 7.63 23.33
N LEU A 27 -3.42 8.70 22.56
CA LEU A 27 -2.60 9.84 22.97
C LEU A 27 -3.15 10.52 24.24
N TYR A 28 -4.46 10.73 24.32
CA TYR A 28 -5.12 11.26 25.52
C TYR A 28 -4.83 10.37 26.74
N TRP A 29 -4.93 9.05 26.60
CA TRP A 29 -4.65 8.10 27.68
C TRP A 29 -3.17 8.04 28.05
N VAL A 30 -2.25 8.17 27.09
CA VAL A 30 -0.81 8.26 27.35
C VAL A 30 -0.53 9.44 28.27
N PHE A 31 -1.06 10.63 27.98
CA PHE A 31 -0.85 11.79 28.84
C PHE A 31 -1.54 11.67 30.21
N LYS A 32 -2.73 11.06 30.25
CA LYS A 32 -3.48 10.86 31.50
C LYS A 32 -2.82 9.85 32.44
N GLN A 33 -2.31 8.72 31.92
CA GLN A 33 -1.69 7.66 32.72
C GLN A 33 -0.17 7.79 32.83
N LYS A 34 0.43 8.68 32.05
CA LYS A 34 1.88 8.84 31.90
C LYS A 34 2.57 7.54 31.48
N ASP A 35 1.89 6.73 30.67
CA ASP A 35 2.41 5.48 30.14
C ASP A 35 2.39 5.48 28.60
N PRO A 36 3.54 5.63 27.93
CA PRO A 36 3.62 5.64 26.46
C PRO A 36 3.35 4.25 25.84
N ARG A 37 3.34 3.16 26.62
CA ARG A 37 3.06 1.80 26.11
C ARG A 37 1.65 1.65 25.58
N ILE A 38 0.72 2.49 26.03
CA ILE A 38 -0.66 2.54 25.51
C ILE A 38 -0.63 2.82 23.99
N MET A 39 0.35 3.59 23.51
CA MET A 39 0.51 3.88 22.09
C MET A 39 0.89 2.64 21.27
N ALA A 40 1.55 1.65 21.88
CA ALA A 40 1.91 0.40 21.21
C ALA A 40 0.65 -0.40 20.80
N ALA A 41 -0.44 -0.33 21.57
CA ALA A 41 -1.69 -0.99 21.22
C ALA A 41 -2.30 -0.41 19.93
N TRP A 42 -2.31 0.93 19.80
CA TRP A 42 -2.73 1.61 18.58
C TRP A 42 -1.82 1.28 17.39
N CYS A 43 -0.51 1.22 17.63
CA CYS A 43 0.45 0.82 16.63
C CYS A 43 0.16 -0.59 16.10
N VAL A 44 0.08 -1.59 16.99
CA VAL A 44 -0.19 -2.99 16.61
C VAL A 44 -1.53 -3.14 15.89
N ALA A 45 -2.60 -2.52 16.41
CA ALA A 45 -3.91 -2.56 15.77
C ALA A 45 -3.87 -1.97 14.35
N THR A 46 -3.18 -0.84 14.18
CA THR A 46 -2.99 -0.21 12.87
C THR A 46 -2.21 -1.10 11.92
N LEU A 47 -1.12 -1.72 12.38
CA LEU A 47 -0.30 -2.62 11.56
C LEU A 47 -1.09 -3.82 11.06
N ILE A 48 -1.94 -4.41 11.91
CA ILE A 48 -2.84 -5.51 11.51
C ILE A 48 -3.79 -5.05 10.41
N VAL A 49 -4.47 -3.92 10.60
CA VAL A 49 -5.40 -3.37 9.59
C VAL A 49 -4.66 -3.02 8.28
N MET A 50 -3.45 -2.47 8.37
CA MET A 50 -2.61 -2.15 7.20
C MET A 50 -2.14 -3.40 6.47
N ALA A 51 -1.80 -4.47 7.18
CA ALA A 51 -1.41 -5.75 6.57
C ALA A 51 -2.57 -6.36 5.74
N PHE A 52 -3.80 -6.37 6.27
CA PHE A 52 -4.97 -6.79 5.51
C PHE A 52 -5.28 -5.86 4.35
N SER A 53 -5.17 -4.54 4.58
CA SER A 53 -5.37 -3.54 3.54
C SER A 53 -4.37 -3.71 2.39
N LEU A 54 -3.14 -4.13 2.67
CA LEU A 54 -2.10 -4.35 1.68
C LEU A 54 -2.49 -5.44 0.68
N ILE A 55 -3.03 -6.56 1.16
CA ILE A 55 -3.54 -7.66 0.33
C ILE A 55 -4.67 -7.17 -0.59
N VAL A 56 -5.60 -6.37 -0.05
CA VAL A 56 -6.71 -5.81 -0.83
C VAL A 56 -6.22 -4.82 -1.87
N VAL A 57 -5.26 -3.97 -1.50
CA VAL A 57 -4.72 -2.91 -2.36
C VAL A 57 -3.99 -3.49 -3.56
N ILE A 58 -3.09 -4.45 -3.37
CA ILE A 58 -2.34 -5.08 -4.47
C ILE A 58 -3.23 -5.93 -5.38
N SER A 59 -4.40 -6.35 -4.89
CA SER A 59 -5.40 -7.07 -5.66
C SER A 59 -6.24 -6.18 -6.59
N ASN A 60 -6.07 -4.85 -6.51
CA ASN A 60 -6.83 -3.92 -7.34
C ASN A 60 -6.26 -3.81 -8.76
N TYR A 61 -7.14 -3.44 -9.69
CA TYR A 61 -6.73 -3.07 -11.05
C TYR A 61 -5.92 -1.77 -11.03
N ASP A 62 -4.86 -1.72 -11.84
CA ASP A 62 -4.04 -0.52 -12.06
C ASP A 62 -4.84 0.57 -12.78
N GLN A 63 -5.61 0.20 -13.80
CA GLN A 63 -6.33 1.14 -14.65
C GLN A 63 -7.62 1.65 -14.00
N GLN A 64 -7.79 2.98 -14.02
CA GLN A 64 -9.03 3.65 -13.64
C GLN A 64 -10.08 3.57 -14.75
N SER A 65 -11.33 3.34 -14.40
CA SER A 65 -12.43 3.45 -15.37
C SER A 65 -12.65 4.89 -15.81
N LEU A 66 -13.20 5.08 -17.02
CA LEU A 66 -13.48 6.41 -17.59
C LEU A 66 -14.32 7.29 -16.66
N ARG A 67 -15.30 6.69 -15.95
CA ARG A 67 -16.16 7.40 -14.98
C ARG A 67 -15.37 7.94 -13.80
N VAL A 68 -14.44 7.16 -13.25
CA VAL A 68 -13.58 7.59 -12.14
C VAL A 68 -12.60 8.66 -12.60
N ARG A 69 -12.02 8.52 -13.81
CA ARG A 69 -11.12 9.53 -14.39
C ARG A 69 -11.76 10.90 -14.57
N ARG A 70 -13.07 10.99 -14.84
CA ARG A 70 -13.80 12.26 -14.92
C ARG A 70 -13.93 12.98 -13.57
N LYS A 71 -13.84 12.25 -12.45
CA LYS A 71 -13.92 12.81 -11.09
C LYS A 71 -12.56 13.25 -10.54
N ILE A 72 -11.46 12.91 -11.23
CA ILE A 72 -10.12 13.30 -10.78
C ILE A 72 -10.00 14.84 -10.89
N PRO A 73 -9.63 15.54 -9.81
CA PRO A 73 -9.47 16.99 -9.84
C PRO A 73 -8.29 17.41 -10.73
N ALA A 74 -8.41 18.57 -11.38
CA ALA A 74 -7.35 19.12 -12.23
C ALA A 74 -6.22 19.75 -11.41
N ASN A 75 -6.53 20.29 -10.23
CA ASN A 75 -5.55 20.90 -9.34
C ASN A 75 -4.53 19.85 -8.85
N PRO A 76 -3.20 20.09 -8.98
CA PRO A 76 -2.16 19.14 -8.59
C PRO A 76 -2.23 18.71 -7.12
N GLY A 77 -2.57 19.59 -6.18
CA GLY A 77 -2.64 19.25 -4.75
C GLY A 77 -3.81 18.33 -4.43
N GLN A 78 -5.00 18.67 -4.91
CA GLN A 78 -6.18 17.82 -4.78
C GLN A 78 -6.02 16.49 -5.52
N ARG A 79 -5.24 16.47 -6.62
CA ARG A 79 -4.91 15.25 -7.36
C ARG A 79 -4.00 14.33 -6.55
N ALA A 80 -3.01 14.87 -5.84
CA ALA A 80 -2.16 14.08 -4.94
C ALA A 80 -2.99 13.45 -3.81
N LEU A 81 -3.91 14.20 -3.21
CA LEU A 81 -4.84 13.65 -2.21
C LEU A 81 -5.75 12.58 -2.84
N ALA A 82 -6.33 12.86 -4.01
CA ALA A 82 -7.18 11.90 -4.72
C ALA A 82 -6.41 10.61 -5.07
N PHE A 83 -5.12 10.68 -5.40
CA PHE A 83 -4.28 9.50 -5.67
C PHE A 83 -4.23 8.54 -4.48
N LEU A 84 -4.16 9.06 -3.26
CA LEU A 84 -4.13 8.24 -2.03
C LEU A 84 -5.47 7.55 -1.76
N PHE A 85 -6.59 8.18 -2.09
CA PHE A 85 -7.92 7.67 -1.73
C PHE A 85 -8.65 6.96 -2.87
N TYR A 86 -8.26 7.16 -4.13
CA TYR A 86 -8.93 6.56 -5.27
C TYR A 86 -8.47 5.12 -5.53
N ASN A 87 -9.25 4.36 -6.29
CA ASN A 87 -8.88 2.99 -6.67
C ASN A 87 -7.45 2.96 -7.25
N GLY A 88 -6.78 1.81 -7.15
CA GLY A 88 -5.44 1.61 -7.73
C GLY A 88 -4.46 1.06 -6.70
N ALA A 89 -3.60 0.16 -7.16
CA ALA A 89 -2.59 -0.48 -6.32
C ALA A 89 -1.53 0.53 -5.86
N ALA A 90 -0.97 1.33 -6.76
CA ALA A 90 0.09 2.30 -6.43
C ALA A 90 -0.35 3.30 -5.34
N GLY A 91 -1.47 4.00 -5.55
CA GLY A 91 -1.99 4.96 -4.58
C GLY A 91 -2.39 4.33 -3.25
N GLY A 92 -2.89 3.08 -3.27
CA GLY A 92 -3.17 2.34 -2.04
C GLY A 92 -1.92 1.93 -1.28
N ILE A 93 -0.84 1.51 -1.97
CA ILE A 93 0.44 1.17 -1.33
C ILE A 93 1.00 2.43 -0.67
N THR A 94 0.95 3.57 -1.36
CA THR A 94 1.38 4.85 -0.80
C THR A 94 0.55 5.25 0.43
N TRP A 95 -0.77 5.07 0.38
CA TRP A 95 -1.64 5.34 1.53
C TRP A 95 -1.32 4.46 2.74
N ILE A 96 -1.11 3.15 2.53
CA ILE A 96 -0.70 2.21 3.58
C ILE A 96 0.65 2.60 4.16
N LEU A 97 1.62 2.91 3.29
CA LEU A 97 2.97 3.29 3.71
C LEU A 97 2.94 4.58 4.54
N LEU A 98 2.16 5.58 4.12
CA LEU A 98 2.00 6.83 4.85
C LEU A 98 1.43 6.59 6.26
N ILE A 99 0.31 5.87 6.37
CA ILE A 99 -0.29 5.55 7.66
C ILE A 99 0.70 4.77 8.54
N THR A 100 1.38 3.78 7.97
CA THR A 100 2.32 2.92 8.70
C THR A 100 3.51 3.73 9.22
N VAL A 101 4.13 4.56 8.37
CA VAL A 101 5.25 5.42 8.76
C VAL A 101 4.84 6.40 9.85
N VAL A 102 3.71 7.10 9.69
CA VAL A 102 3.22 8.03 10.72
C VAL A 102 2.95 7.30 12.03
N THR A 103 2.33 6.13 12.00
CA THR A 103 1.99 5.36 13.20
C THR A 103 3.24 4.89 13.94
N VAL A 104 4.18 4.27 13.23
CA VAL A 104 5.42 3.74 13.82
C VAL A 104 6.29 4.88 14.34
N THR A 105 6.46 5.96 13.57
CA THR A 105 7.26 7.11 14.00
C THR A 105 6.63 7.85 15.17
N ALA A 106 5.32 8.12 15.15
CA ALA A 106 4.62 8.75 16.28
C ALA A 106 4.74 7.91 17.56
N THR A 107 4.59 6.59 17.45
CA THR A 107 4.75 5.67 18.59
C THR A 107 6.18 5.69 19.11
N ALA A 108 7.18 5.53 18.24
CA ALA A 108 8.59 5.53 18.62
C ALA A 108 9.03 6.87 19.22
N SER A 109 8.62 7.99 18.65
CA SER A 109 8.91 9.33 19.16
C SER A 109 8.26 9.61 20.51
N LEU A 110 7.02 9.16 20.72
CA LEU A 110 6.35 9.33 22.02
C LEU A 110 7.02 8.48 23.10
N MET A 111 7.41 7.25 22.76
CA MET A 111 8.12 6.35 23.66
C MET A 111 9.54 6.82 24.00
N SER A 112 10.24 7.46 23.06
CA SER A 112 11.57 8.04 23.34
C SER A 112 11.51 9.34 24.13
N TRP A 113 10.47 10.16 23.91
CA TRP A 113 10.31 11.44 24.59
C TRP A 113 9.82 11.30 26.04
N MET A 114 9.00 10.30 26.33
CA MET A 114 8.50 10.03 27.68
C MET A 114 9.28 8.86 28.29
N PRO A 115 10.43 9.11 28.99
CA PRO A 115 11.14 8.05 29.67
C PRO A 115 10.21 7.40 30.67
N VAL A 116 9.90 6.11 30.47
CA VAL A 116 9.11 5.32 31.41
C VAL A 116 9.93 5.20 32.69
N TRP A 117 9.62 6.02 33.70
CA TRP A 117 10.24 5.92 35.01
C TRP A 117 9.63 4.73 35.76
N ARG A 118 10.01 3.50 35.39
CA ARG A 118 9.72 2.29 36.17
C ARG A 118 10.88 1.29 36.09
N PRO A 119 11.74 1.24 37.12
CA PRO A 119 12.61 0.10 37.34
C PRO A 119 11.76 -1.17 37.47
N GLY A 120 12.05 -2.22 36.69
CA GLY A 120 11.54 -3.57 36.94
C GLY A 120 10.31 -4.06 36.15
N THR A 121 9.80 -3.32 35.15
CA THR A 121 8.73 -3.88 34.30
C THR A 121 9.32 -4.69 33.14
N SER A 122 9.02 -5.99 33.13
CA SER A 122 9.29 -7.02 32.11
C SER A 122 8.52 -6.81 30.79
N GLY A 123 8.52 -5.60 30.23
CA GLY A 123 8.09 -5.36 28.86
C GLY A 123 9.22 -5.69 27.88
N PRO A 124 8.93 -6.09 26.63
CA PRO A 124 9.97 -6.15 25.60
C PRO A 124 10.68 -4.79 25.55
N ASP A 125 12.01 -4.83 25.49
CA ASP A 125 12.83 -3.63 25.41
C ASP A 125 12.34 -2.77 24.22
N MET A 126 12.40 -1.45 24.32
CA MET A 126 11.90 -0.57 23.25
C MET A 126 12.62 -0.84 21.92
N ALA A 127 13.91 -1.20 22.02
CA ALA A 127 14.70 -1.66 20.88
C ALA A 127 14.16 -2.97 20.28
N GLU A 128 13.70 -3.90 21.12
CA GLU A 128 13.07 -5.15 20.68
C GLU A 128 11.75 -4.89 19.96
N PHE A 129 10.85 -4.10 20.55
CA PHE A 129 9.58 -3.77 19.91
C PHE A 129 9.79 -3.07 18.56
N ASN A 130 10.67 -2.07 18.50
CA ASN A 130 10.94 -1.31 17.28
C ASN A 130 11.58 -2.17 16.19
N SER A 131 12.54 -3.03 16.55
CA SER A 131 13.18 -3.93 15.59
C SER A 131 12.21 -4.98 15.05
N MET A 132 11.38 -5.56 15.91
CA MET A 132 10.34 -6.52 15.54
C MET A 132 9.31 -5.87 14.59
N VAL A 133 8.71 -4.75 14.99
CA VAL A 133 7.73 -4.01 14.18
C VAL A 133 8.33 -3.56 12.85
N GLY A 134 9.54 -3.00 12.86
CA GLY A 134 10.24 -2.57 11.66
C GLY A 134 10.45 -3.72 10.68
N ALA A 135 10.97 -4.85 11.15
CA ALA A 135 11.20 -6.04 10.33
C ALA A 135 9.89 -6.61 9.77
N THR A 136 8.84 -6.70 10.58
CA THR A 136 7.52 -7.19 10.13
C THR A 136 6.94 -6.30 9.04
N VAL A 137 6.96 -4.98 9.21
CA VAL A 137 6.46 -4.02 8.20
C VAL A 137 7.25 -4.12 6.91
N LEU A 138 8.57 -4.15 6.99
CA LEU A 138 9.44 -4.26 5.82
C LEU A 138 9.22 -5.57 5.08
N TYR A 139 9.13 -6.70 5.78
CA TYR A 139 8.82 -7.97 5.12
C TYR A 139 7.44 -8.00 4.49
N ALA A 140 6.40 -7.50 5.18
CA ALA A 140 5.07 -7.42 4.60
C ALA A 140 5.07 -6.62 3.28
N LEU A 141 5.79 -5.50 3.27
CA LEU A 141 5.95 -4.67 2.07
C LEU A 141 6.78 -5.38 0.98
N ALA A 142 7.86 -6.07 1.35
CA ALA A 142 8.69 -6.85 0.43
C ALA A 142 7.88 -7.96 -0.26
N TYR A 143 7.10 -8.73 0.51
CA TYR A 143 6.23 -9.77 -0.03
C TYR A 143 5.15 -9.20 -0.95
N ALA A 144 4.50 -8.10 -0.55
CA ALA A 144 3.49 -7.45 -1.38
C ALA A 144 4.07 -6.93 -2.71
N LEU A 145 5.24 -6.29 -2.69
CA LEU A 145 5.90 -5.80 -3.90
C LEU A 145 6.44 -6.94 -4.77
N THR A 146 6.89 -8.04 -4.17
CA THR A 146 7.32 -9.25 -4.88
C THR A 146 6.12 -9.91 -5.57
N ALA A 147 5.01 -10.07 -4.86
CA ALA A 147 3.76 -10.62 -5.38
C ALA A 147 3.21 -9.78 -6.55
N LEU A 148 3.24 -8.45 -6.40
CA LEU A 148 2.86 -7.51 -7.45
C LEU A 148 3.80 -7.61 -8.66
N PHE A 149 5.11 -7.68 -8.43
CA PHE A 149 6.10 -7.83 -9.49
C PHE A 149 5.88 -9.13 -10.28
N ILE A 150 5.73 -10.26 -9.60
CA ILE A 150 5.46 -11.57 -10.21
C ILE A 150 4.19 -11.51 -11.06
N HIS A 151 3.10 -10.99 -10.51
CA HIS A 151 1.83 -10.89 -11.25
C HIS A 151 2.00 -10.06 -12.52
N ARG A 152 2.63 -8.88 -12.44
CA ARG A 152 2.79 -8.02 -13.61
C ARG A 152 3.75 -8.56 -14.65
N GLN A 153 4.82 -9.23 -14.24
CA GLN A 153 5.83 -9.72 -15.17
C GLN A 153 5.38 -10.99 -15.89
N PHE A 154 4.75 -11.93 -15.17
CA PHE A 154 4.45 -13.26 -15.69
C PHE A 154 2.97 -13.50 -15.98
N LEU A 155 2.06 -12.75 -15.33
CA LEU A 155 0.62 -13.01 -15.33
C LEU A 155 -0.22 -11.75 -15.61
N SER A 156 0.33 -10.78 -16.34
CA SER A 156 -0.31 -9.49 -16.62
C SER A 156 -1.69 -9.60 -17.29
N ARG A 157 -1.93 -10.68 -18.04
CA ARG A 157 -3.22 -10.96 -18.71
C ARG A 157 -4.28 -11.54 -17.77
N ARG A 158 -3.90 -12.00 -16.57
CA ARG A 158 -4.79 -12.61 -15.59
C ARG A 158 -5.32 -11.56 -14.60
N ALA A 159 -6.35 -11.93 -13.84
CA ALA A 159 -6.96 -11.04 -12.86
C ALA A 159 -5.93 -10.57 -11.80
N PRO A 160 -5.95 -9.28 -11.39
CA PRO A 160 -5.03 -8.74 -10.39
C PRO A 160 -5.18 -9.37 -9.01
N LYS A 161 -6.31 -10.04 -8.74
CA LYS A 161 -6.53 -10.83 -7.52
C LYS A 161 -5.43 -11.87 -7.26
N LEU A 162 -4.76 -12.36 -8.31
CA LEU A 162 -3.63 -13.28 -8.16
C LEU A 162 -2.46 -12.64 -7.40
N ALA A 163 -2.22 -11.33 -7.54
CA ALA A 163 -1.20 -10.64 -6.76
C ALA A 163 -1.49 -10.70 -5.25
N GLY A 164 -2.76 -10.53 -4.85
CA GLY A 164 -3.18 -10.73 -3.46
C GLY A 164 -2.94 -12.16 -2.97
N ILE A 165 -3.26 -13.15 -3.80
CA ILE A 165 -3.02 -14.57 -3.46
C ILE A 165 -1.52 -14.82 -3.27
N PHE A 166 -0.66 -14.33 -4.17
CA PHE A 166 0.79 -14.49 -4.02
C PHE A 166 1.32 -13.80 -2.76
N CYS A 167 0.75 -12.68 -2.35
CA CYS A 167 1.15 -11.99 -1.13
C CYS A 167 0.90 -12.80 0.15
N ILE A 168 -0.05 -13.75 0.12
CA ILE A 168 -0.32 -14.68 1.22
C ILE A 168 0.48 -15.98 1.02
N LEU A 169 0.50 -16.48 -0.21
CA LEU A 169 1.09 -17.78 -0.52
C LEU A 169 2.62 -17.78 -0.36
N LEU A 170 3.30 -16.71 -0.79
CA LEU A 170 4.76 -16.60 -0.68
C LEU A 170 5.26 -16.68 0.77
N PRO A 171 4.77 -15.87 1.73
CA PRO A 171 5.19 -16.00 3.12
C PRO A 171 4.76 -17.33 3.73
N ALA A 172 3.59 -17.87 3.37
CA ALA A 172 3.15 -19.18 3.88
C ALA A 172 4.06 -20.34 3.41
N ILE A 173 4.41 -20.37 2.12
CA ILE A 173 5.34 -21.36 1.56
C ILE A 173 6.70 -21.22 2.23
N TRP A 174 7.21 -19.99 2.37
CA TRP A 174 8.50 -19.75 2.99
C TRP A 174 8.54 -20.11 4.49
N ALA A 175 7.42 -20.02 5.18
CA ALA A 175 7.31 -20.45 6.57
C ALA A 175 7.24 -21.99 6.72
N LEU A 176 6.64 -22.69 5.76
CA LEU A 176 6.41 -24.14 5.84
C LEU A 176 7.57 -24.95 5.26
N VAL A 177 8.04 -24.62 4.06
CA VAL A 177 8.98 -25.46 3.29
C VAL A 177 10.31 -25.69 4.02
N PRO A 178 11.01 -24.67 4.56
CA PRO A 178 12.26 -24.90 5.28
C PRO A 178 12.08 -25.79 6.50
N ASN A 179 10.95 -25.67 7.21
CA ASN A 179 10.65 -26.49 8.38
C ASN A 179 10.42 -27.96 8.00
N ILE A 180 9.73 -28.22 6.90
CA ILE A 180 9.55 -29.58 6.35
C ILE A 180 10.90 -30.18 5.95
N VAL A 181 11.76 -29.41 5.28
CA VAL A 181 13.11 -29.87 4.88
C VAL A 181 13.98 -30.20 6.09
N LEU A 182 13.98 -29.34 7.12
CA LEU A 182 14.71 -29.58 8.36
C LEU A 182 14.19 -30.80 9.12
N PHE A 183 12.87 -31.04 9.11
CA PHE A 183 12.24 -32.20 9.71
C PHE A 183 12.73 -33.50 9.05
N PHE A 184 12.61 -33.61 7.73
CA PHE A 184 13.07 -34.80 7.00
C PHE A 184 14.59 -34.99 7.05
N SER A 185 15.35 -33.92 7.27
CA SER A 185 16.81 -33.99 7.45
C SER A 185 17.24 -34.33 8.88
N ASN A 186 16.29 -34.55 9.80
CA ASN A 186 16.53 -34.76 11.23
C ASN A 186 17.39 -33.64 11.89
N ARG A 187 17.23 -32.39 11.40
CA ARG A 187 17.94 -31.19 11.89
C ARG A 187 17.00 -30.18 12.53
N LEU A 188 15.72 -30.51 12.65
CA LEU A 188 14.72 -29.61 13.21
C LEU A 188 14.97 -29.41 14.71
N SER A 189 15.41 -28.20 15.05
CA SER A 189 15.54 -27.73 16.42
C SER A 189 15.13 -26.26 16.48
N PHE A 190 14.75 -25.77 17.66
CA PHE A 190 14.41 -24.35 17.84
C PHE A 190 15.52 -23.41 17.37
N ARG A 191 16.78 -23.73 17.69
CA ARG A 191 17.94 -22.93 17.25
C ARG A 191 18.12 -22.93 15.74
N ALA A 192 17.93 -24.09 15.09
CA ALA A 192 18.01 -24.18 13.64
C ALA A 192 16.87 -23.37 12.97
N MET A 193 15.67 -23.38 13.54
CA MET A 193 14.53 -22.59 13.05
C MET A 193 14.80 -21.09 13.15
N GLU A 194 15.23 -20.61 14.32
CA GLU A 194 15.56 -19.19 14.53
C GLU A 194 16.65 -18.71 13.56
N ALA A 195 17.75 -19.47 13.44
CA ALA A 195 18.92 -19.07 12.66
C ALA A 195 18.76 -19.23 11.14
N SER A 196 17.91 -20.15 10.66
CA SER A 196 17.90 -20.54 9.25
C SER A 196 16.76 -19.93 8.43
N GLN A 197 15.88 -19.13 9.04
CA GLN A 197 14.66 -18.63 8.39
C GLN A 197 14.68 -17.13 8.10
N LEU A 198 15.82 -16.59 7.65
CA LEU A 198 15.87 -15.24 7.08
C LEU A 198 14.86 -15.11 5.93
N GLY A 199 14.18 -13.98 5.88
CA GLY A 199 13.08 -13.75 4.94
C GLY A 199 11.71 -14.18 5.45
N ASN A 200 11.61 -15.04 6.48
CA ASN A 200 10.33 -15.46 7.05
C ASN A 200 9.79 -14.40 8.02
N VAL A 201 8.69 -13.74 7.63
CA VAL A 201 8.01 -12.73 8.46
C VAL A 201 7.54 -13.29 9.82
N PHE A 202 7.19 -14.58 9.89
CA PHE A 202 6.74 -15.20 11.13
C PHE A 202 7.90 -15.50 12.10
N ASN A 203 9.10 -15.72 11.58
CA ASN A 203 10.28 -15.97 12.41
C ASN A 203 10.65 -14.75 13.26
N VAL A 204 10.30 -13.54 12.79
CA VAL A 204 10.53 -12.27 13.51
C VAL A 204 9.87 -12.26 14.91
N PHE A 205 8.78 -13.00 15.11
CA PHE A 205 8.08 -13.10 16.40
C PHE A 205 8.67 -14.18 17.34
N ILE A 206 9.54 -15.04 16.82
CA ILE A 206 10.12 -16.18 17.55
C ILE A 206 11.56 -15.85 17.95
N VAL A 207 12.31 -15.18 17.08
CA VAL A 207 13.73 -14.87 17.29
C VAL A 207 13.93 -14.00 18.53
N LYS A 208 14.62 -14.55 19.52
CA LYS A 208 15.03 -13.83 20.74
C LYS A 208 16.41 -13.20 20.61
N ASP A 209 17.29 -13.76 19.78
CA ASP A 209 18.64 -13.26 19.61
C ASP A 209 18.65 -11.86 18.94
N PRO A 210 19.29 -10.84 19.54
CA PRO A 210 19.37 -9.49 18.95
C PRO A 210 20.11 -9.45 17.61
N GLY A 211 21.17 -10.27 17.45
CA GLY A 211 21.95 -10.33 16.23
C GLY A 211 21.13 -10.84 15.05
N GLN A 212 20.35 -11.89 15.26
CA GLN A 212 19.43 -12.42 14.26
C GLN A 212 18.27 -11.45 13.94
N ARG A 213 17.72 -10.75 14.94
CA ARG A 213 16.72 -9.69 14.70
C ARG A 213 17.27 -8.57 13.82
N PHE A 214 18.53 -8.17 14.05
CA PHE A 214 19.21 -7.19 13.21
C PHE A 214 19.45 -7.72 11.79
N ALA A 215 19.83 -9.00 11.64
CA ALA A 215 19.95 -9.65 10.34
C ALA A 215 18.62 -9.66 9.57
N HIS A 216 17.50 -9.90 10.25
CA HIS A 216 16.16 -9.79 9.68
C HIS A 216 15.85 -8.38 9.19
N LEU A 217 16.17 -7.34 9.97
CA LEU A 217 16.01 -5.94 9.56
C LEU A 217 16.82 -5.62 8.29
N ILE A 218 18.09 -6.01 8.23
CA ILE A 218 18.94 -5.79 7.06
C ILE A 218 18.36 -6.53 5.85
N CYS A 219 18.02 -7.81 6.01
CA CYS A 219 17.43 -8.63 4.96
C CYS A 219 16.13 -8.02 4.42
N ALA A 220 15.22 -7.63 5.31
CA ALA A 220 13.94 -7.01 4.94
C ALA A 220 14.16 -5.67 4.23
N THR A 221 15.08 -4.83 4.72
CA THR A 221 15.41 -3.53 4.11
C THR A 221 15.99 -3.71 2.71
N ALA A 222 16.96 -4.61 2.55
CA ALA A 222 17.57 -4.91 1.26
C ALA A 222 16.52 -5.46 0.26
N TRP A 223 15.62 -6.33 0.72
CA TRP A 223 14.57 -6.90 -0.11
C TRP A 223 13.54 -5.84 -0.54
N VAL A 224 13.08 -4.99 0.39
CA VAL A 224 12.20 -3.86 0.04
C VAL A 224 12.89 -2.94 -0.96
N ALA A 225 14.16 -2.57 -0.74
CA ALA A 225 14.90 -1.69 -1.63
C ALA A 225 14.98 -2.28 -3.05
N LEU A 226 15.35 -3.56 -3.18
CA LEU A 226 15.37 -4.27 -4.46
C LEU A 226 13.98 -4.24 -5.13
N MET A 227 12.92 -4.55 -4.38
CA MET A 227 11.57 -4.59 -4.95
C MET A 227 11.04 -3.21 -5.31
N VAL A 228 11.40 -2.16 -4.57
CA VAL A 228 11.10 -0.77 -4.95
C VAL A 228 11.76 -0.43 -6.27
N ILE A 229 13.04 -0.77 -6.46
CA ILE A 229 13.77 -0.53 -7.72
C ILE A 229 13.07 -1.24 -8.89
N LEU A 230 12.75 -2.53 -8.73
CA LEU A 230 12.07 -3.31 -9.77
C LEU A 230 10.67 -2.80 -10.09
N ASN A 231 9.98 -2.19 -9.11
CA ASN A 231 8.64 -1.63 -9.28
C ASN A 231 8.62 -0.14 -9.65
N ALA A 232 9.76 0.56 -9.62
CA ALA A 232 9.83 2.02 -9.74
C ALA A 232 9.23 2.53 -11.06
N ARG A 233 9.63 1.93 -12.20
CA ARG A 233 9.13 2.33 -13.53
C ARG A 233 7.60 2.23 -13.63
N TRP A 234 7.03 1.16 -13.10
CA TRP A 234 5.58 0.98 -13.05
C TRP A 234 4.93 2.03 -12.14
N PHE A 235 5.48 2.27 -10.96
CA PHE A 235 4.93 3.22 -10.01
C PHE A 235 4.89 4.63 -10.58
N PHE A 236 6.00 5.10 -11.18
CA PHE A 236 6.04 6.40 -11.86
C PHE A 236 5.05 6.51 -13.02
N ARG A 237 4.84 5.42 -13.76
CA ARG A 237 3.81 5.36 -14.80
C ARG A 237 2.42 5.55 -14.20
N GLN A 238 2.09 4.87 -13.10
CA GLN A 238 0.80 5.03 -12.41
C GLN A 238 0.57 6.48 -11.93
N VAL A 239 1.59 7.10 -11.33
CA VAL A 239 1.53 8.51 -10.90
C VAL A 239 1.31 9.45 -12.08
N ARG A 240 2.00 9.20 -13.21
CA ARG A 240 1.89 10.02 -14.42
C ARG A 240 0.55 9.88 -15.13
N GLU A 241 0.01 8.66 -15.16
CA GLU A 241 -1.28 8.32 -15.80
C GLU A 241 -2.50 8.73 -14.96
N PHE A 242 -2.32 8.99 -13.66
CA PHE A 242 -3.37 9.49 -12.79
C PHE A 242 -3.70 10.96 -13.11
N ARG A 243 -4.42 11.15 -14.21
CA ARG A 243 -4.84 12.45 -14.74
C ARG A 243 -6.34 12.46 -15.07
N PRO A 244 -6.99 13.62 -14.94
CA PRO A 244 -8.36 13.78 -15.38
C PRO A 244 -8.51 13.38 -16.85
N LEU A 245 -9.70 12.88 -17.20
CA LEU A 245 -10.02 12.67 -18.60
C LEU A 245 -10.10 14.04 -19.27
N THR A 246 -9.17 14.35 -20.19
CA THR A 246 -9.26 15.57 -21.01
C THR A 246 -10.63 15.54 -21.69
N LYS A 247 -11.47 16.54 -21.45
CA LYS A 247 -12.72 16.70 -22.21
C LYS A 247 -12.29 16.77 -23.66
N TYR A 248 -12.74 15.84 -24.48
CA TYR A 248 -12.67 15.99 -25.92
C TYR A 248 -13.57 17.18 -26.25
N THR A 249 -13.00 18.36 -26.44
CA THR A 249 -13.69 19.44 -27.12
C THR A 249 -13.83 18.92 -28.55
N ALA A 250 -15.03 18.48 -28.92
CA ALA A 250 -15.31 18.25 -30.33
C ALA A 250 -14.95 19.56 -31.07
N PRO A 251 -14.31 19.49 -32.25
CA PRO A 251 -14.17 20.66 -33.08
C PRO A 251 -15.54 21.31 -33.20
N GLU A 252 -15.60 22.64 -33.02
CA GLU A 252 -16.81 23.40 -33.30
C GLU A 252 -17.32 22.95 -34.69
N PRO A 253 -18.60 22.58 -34.84
CA PRO A 253 -19.11 22.25 -36.17
C PRO A 253 -18.80 23.44 -37.06
N THR A 254 -17.93 23.23 -38.05
CA THR A 254 -17.65 24.22 -39.07
C THR A 254 -19.00 24.73 -39.56
N PRO A 255 -19.28 26.05 -39.50
CA PRO A 255 -20.55 26.58 -39.98
C PRO A 255 -20.77 25.99 -41.37
N ALA A 256 -21.86 25.22 -41.53
CA ALA A 256 -22.19 24.63 -42.81
C ALA A 256 -22.13 25.75 -43.84
N ALA A 257 -21.24 25.61 -44.83
CA ALA A 257 -21.13 26.58 -45.91
C ALA A 257 -22.53 26.77 -46.49
N ILE A 258 -23.04 28.00 -46.41
CA ILE A 258 -24.34 28.37 -46.96
C ILE A 258 -24.32 27.91 -48.42
N PRO A 259 -25.23 27.02 -48.86
CA PRO A 259 -25.24 26.56 -50.24
C PRO A 259 -25.42 27.78 -51.16
N PRO A 260 -24.72 27.83 -52.29
CA PRO A 260 -24.82 28.95 -53.22
C PRO A 260 -26.29 29.11 -53.66
N VAL A 261 -26.81 30.32 -53.49
CA VAL A 261 -28.14 30.71 -53.98
C VAL A 261 -28.13 30.53 -55.50
N ILE A 262 -28.85 29.53 -55.98
CA ILE A 262 -29.06 29.33 -57.42
C ILE A 262 -29.90 30.53 -57.90
N PRO A 263 -29.40 31.35 -58.83
CA PRO A 263 -30.21 32.40 -59.42
C PRO A 263 -31.35 31.73 -60.19
N THR A 264 -32.59 31.95 -59.75
CA THR A 264 -33.78 31.65 -60.53
C THR A 264 -33.70 32.45 -61.82
N SER A 265 -33.46 31.76 -62.94
CA SER A 265 -33.65 32.33 -64.27
C SER A 265 -35.13 32.63 -64.45
N THR A 266 -35.49 33.91 -64.32
CA THR A 266 -36.77 34.40 -64.83
C THR A 266 -36.70 34.33 -66.35
N GLY A 267 -37.32 33.28 -66.90
CA GLY A 267 -37.66 33.24 -68.31
C GLY A 267 -38.59 34.42 -68.62
N VAL A 268 -38.12 35.33 -69.46
CA VAL A 268 -38.98 36.28 -70.16
C VAL A 268 -39.10 35.75 -71.59
N ALA A 269 -40.32 35.33 -71.93
CA ALA A 269 -40.76 34.97 -73.26
C ALA A 269 -41.35 36.19 -73.96
N GLY A 270 -41.22 36.23 -75.30
CA GLY A 270 -41.92 37.15 -76.22
C GLY A 270 -41.22 38.51 -76.35
N SER A 271 -40.89 39.01 -77.54
CA SER A 271 -41.41 38.80 -78.91
C SER A 271 -40.39 39.23 -79.94
#